data_AF-A0A959HCW6-F1
#
_entry.id   AF-A0A959HCW6-F1
#
_cell.length_a   1.000
_cell.length_b   1.000
_cell.length_c   1.000
_cell.angle_alpha   90.00
_cell.angle_beta   90.00
_cell.angle_gamma   90.00
#
_symmetry.space_group_name_H-M   'P 1'
#
loop_
_entity.id
_entity.type
_entity.pdbx_description
1 polymer ?
#
loop_
_entity_poly.entity_id
_entity_poly.type
_entity_poly.pdbx_seq_one_letter_code
_entity_poly.pdbx_strand_id
1 'polypeptide(L)'
;MKKIALFLMLFLFAIMARAQEASISGFILKPDGGPVTGVTVKLLNAQGQVVATTVAGGNAQYQFSDVPAGQEYTVVPELSGQALEGVSTLDIVIGAQYILAIIQLDSPFKLLAADVNDSGSLTTLDLIEMRRLILGVTGNFAHNWLFFRTDIQFANDNNPWAGYSSDNGTVFLEGDVTGFDFYAVKVGDLSW
;
A
#
# COMPACT_ATOMS: atom_id res chain seq x y z
N MET A 1 -21.87 28.52 -47.67
CA MET A 1 -20.82 27.48 -47.58
C MET A 1 -19.92 27.61 -46.34
N LYS A 2 -19.43 28.80 -45.94
CA LYS A 2 -18.58 28.99 -44.74
C LYS A 2 -19.21 28.59 -43.38
N LYS A 3 -20.54 28.74 -43.21
CA LYS A 3 -21.24 28.39 -41.95
C LYS A 3 -21.39 26.87 -41.72
N ILE A 4 -21.41 26.06 -42.79
CA ILE A 4 -21.52 24.59 -42.70
C ILE A 4 -20.16 24.00 -42.33
N ALA A 5 -19.06 24.54 -42.87
CA ALA A 5 -17.71 24.14 -42.49
C ALA A 5 -17.40 24.44 -41.02
N LEU A 6 -17.86 25.58 -40.50
CA LEU A 6 -17.68 25.93 -39.08
C LEU A 6 -18.50 25.04 -38.14
N PHE A 7 -19.74 24.70 -38.52
CA PHE A 7 -20.58 23.77 -37.75
C PHE A 7 -20.05 22.34 -37.79
N LEU A 8 -19.56 21.86 -38.94
CA LEU A 8 -18.87 20.56 -39.04
C LEU A 8 -17.57 20.55 -38.21
N MET A 9 -16.81 21.64 -38.18
CA MET A 9 -15.57 21.73 -37.42
C MET A 9 -15.84 21.76 -35.90
N LEU A 10 -16.90 22.43 -35.45
CA LEU A 10 -17.39 22.36 -34.06
C LEU A 10 -17.95 20.99 -33.69
N PHE A 11 -18.61 20.30 -34.64
CA PHE A 11 -19.14 18.95 -34.42
C PHE A 11 -18.04 17.88 -34.42
N LEU A 12 -17.00 18.04 -35.25
CA LEU A 12 -15.78 17.23 -35.21
C LEU A 12 -14.96 17.49 -33.93
N PHE A 13 -14.92 18.73 -33.43
CA PHE A 13 -14.25 19.05 -32.17
C PHE A 13 -14.98 18.45 -30.95
N ALA A 14 -16.31 18.41 -30.98
CA ALA A 14 -17.12 17.77 -29.94
C ALA A 14 -16.98 16.23 -29.91
N ILE A 15 -16.63 15.61 -31.04
CA ILE A 15 -16.36 14.16 -31.12
C ILE A 15 -14.92 13.83 -30.69
N MET A 16 -13.98 14.77 -30.81
CA MET A 16 -12.57 14.59 -30.43
C MET A 16 -12.25 14.85 -28.96
N ALA A 17 -13.16 15.47 -28.20
CA ALA A 17 -12.97 15.71 -26.77
C ALA A 17 -13.64 14.62 -25.89
N ARG A 18 -13.34 13.34 -26.16
CA ARG A 18 -13.47 12.34 -25.10
C ARG A 18 -12.22 12.48 -24.22
N ALA A 19 -12.39 12.47 -22.90
CA ALA A 19 -11.26 12.25 -22.03
C ALA A 19 -10.60 10.93 -22.47
N GLN A 20 -9.30 10.97 -22.78
CA GLN A 20 -8.57 9.74 -23.05
C GLN A 20 -8.73 8.85 -21.81
N GLU A 21 -9.24 7.64 -21.99
CA GLU A 21 -9.34 6.67 -20.91
C GLU A 21 -8.05 5.83 -20.88
N ALA A 22 -7.63 5.47 -19.68
CA ALA A 22 -6.43 4.69 -19.41
C ALA A 22 -6.67 3.73 -18.25
N SER A 23 -5.70 2.87 -17.99
CA SER A 23 -5.74 1.91 -16.88
C SER A 23 -4.60 2.13 -15.89
N ILE A 24 -4.83 1.74 -14.63
CA ILE A 24 -3.80 1.64 -13.59
C ILE A 24 -3.86 0.22 -13.05
N SER A 25 -2.74 -0.48 -13.07
CA SER A 25 -2.66 -1.86 -12.57
C SER A 25 -1.34 -2.16 -11.89
N GLY A 26 -1.39 -3.11 -10.96
CA GLY A 26 -0.23 -3.57 -10.21
C GLY A 26 -0.54 -4.78 -9.35
N PHE A 27 0.46 -5.19 -8.57
CA PHE A 27 0.42 -6.28 -7.60
C PHE A 27 0.57 -5.77 -6.17
N ILE A 28 0.03 -6.53 -5.22
CA ILE A 28 0.23 -6.30 -3.79
C ILE A 28 0.96 -7.50 -3.20
N LEU A 29 2.22 -7.29 -2.85
CA LEU A 29 3.15 -8.36 -2.44
C LEU A 29 3.64 -8.08 -1.02
N LYS A 30 3.98 -9.12 -0.27
CA LYS A 30 4.87 -8.98 0.88
C LYS A 30 6.28 -8.62 0.37
N PRO A 31 7.15 -8.03 1.21
CA PRO A 31 8.51 -7.70 0.80
C PRO A 31 9.39 -8.90 0.40
N ASP A 32 9.04 -10.12 0.84
CA ASP A 32 9.66 -11.39 0.38
C ASP A 32 9.12 -11.90 -0.97
N GLY A 33 8.16 -11.20 -1.57
CA GLY A 33 7.51 -11.56 -2.83
C GLY A 33 6.25 -12.42 -2.68
N GLY A 34 5.82 -12.77 -1.46
CA GLY A 34 4.58 -13.51 -1.24
C GLY A 34 3.35 -12.69 -1.65
N PRO A 35 2.35 -13.23 -2.38
CA PRO A 35 1.17 -12.46 -2.77
C PRO A 35 0.26 -12.17 -1.57
N VAL A 36 -0.32 -10.96 -1.51
CA VAL A 36 -1.34 -10.59 -0.52
C VAL A 36 -2.66 -10.32 -1.22
N THR A 37 -3.62 -11.22 -0.99
CA THR A 37 -4.95 -11.19 -1.64
C THR A 37 -6.00 -10.55 -0.74
N GLY A 38 -7.13 -10.13 -1.31
CA GLY A 38 -8.26 -9.57 -0.55
C GLY A 38 -8.06 -8.12 -0.11
N VAL A 39 -6.95 -7.49 -0.50
CA VAL A 39 -6.67 -6.08 -0.24
C VAL A 39 -7.62 -5.22 -1.08
N THR A 40 -8.35 -4.33 -0.41
CA THR A 40 -9.19 -3.34 -1.10
C THR A 40 -8.30 -2.20 -1.57
N VAL A 41 -8.41 -1.82 -2.85
CA VAL A 41 -7.63 -0.73 -3.42
C VAL A 41 -8.58 0.36 -3.85
N LYS A 42 -8.41 1.56 -3.31
CA LYS A 42 -9.20 2.75 -3.68
C LYS A 42 -8.37 3.64 -4.61
N LEU A 43 -9.05 4.24 -5.57
CA LEU A 43 -8.49 5.27 -6.43
C LEU A 43 -9.14 6.60 -6.03
N LEU A 44 -8.33 7.56 -5.61
CA LEU A 44 -8.76 8.89 -5.23
C LEU A 44 -8.35 9.89 -6.31
N ASN A 45 -9.19 10.90 -6.58
CA ASN A 45 -8.81 12.03 -7.41
C ASN A 45 -7.96 13.05 -6.63
N ALA A 46 -7.48 14.10 -7.30
CA ALA A 46 -6.71 15.19 -6.69
C ALA A 46 -7.44 15.94 -5.54
N GLN A 47 -8.77 15.77 -5.40
CA GLN A 47 -9.54 16.33 -4.28
C GLN A 47 -9.67 15.35 -3.10
N GLY A 48 -9.01 14.19 -3.16
CA GLY A 48 -9.09 13.14 -2.15
C GLY A 48 -10.41 12.35 -2.16
N GLN A 49 -11.22 12.48 -3.21
CA GLN A 49 -12.49 11.75 -3.33
C GLN A 49 -12.26 10.40 -3.98
N VAL A 50 -12.82 9.34 -3.40
CA VAL A 50 -12.79 7.99 -3.98
C VAL A 50 -13.62 7.99 -5.27
N VAL A 51 -12.96 7.76 -6.40
CA VAL A 51 -13.60 7.68 -7.73
C VAL A 51 -13.76 6.25 -8.22
N ALA A 52 -12.96 5.31 -7.71
CA ALA A 52 -13.10 3.89 -7.99
C ALA A 52 -12.60 3.05 -6.81
N THR A 53 -13.05 1.80 -6.75
CA THR A 53 -12.57 0.80 -5.77
C THR A 53 -12.51 -0.56 -6.46
N THR A 54 -11.46 -1.31 -6.18
CA THR A 54 -11.26 -2.68 -6.65
C THR A 54 -10.67 -3.54 -5.52
N VAL A 55 -10.49 -4.84 -5.76
CA VAL A 55 -9.91 -5.76 -4.79
C VAL A 55 -8.79 -6.54 -5.47
N ALA A 56 -7.64 -6.66 -4.80
CA ALA A 56 -6.54 -7.51 -5.24
C ALA A 56 -6.98 -8.98 -5.21
N GLY A 57 -7.09 -9.59 -6.40
CA GLY A 57 -7.66 -10.92 -6.60
C GLY A 57 -6.76 -12.07 -6.12
N GLY A 58 -7.07 -13.30 -6.55
CA GLY A 58 -6.34 -14.51 -6.10
C GLY A 58 -4.86 -14.58 -6.49
N ASN A 59 -4.40 -13.73 -7.42
CA ASN A 59 -3.00 -13.55 -7.81
C ASN A 59 -2.40 -12.24 -7.24
N ALA A 60 -3.08 -11.61 -6.27
CA ALA A 60 -2.76 -10.31 -5.69
C ALA A 60 -2.68 -9.14 -6.69
N GLN A 61 -3.23 -9.31 -7.89
CA GLN A 61 -3.31 -8.25 -8.89
C GLN A 61 -4.56 -7.40 -8.68
N TYR A 62 -4.43 -6.09 -8.88
CA TYR A 62 -5.54 -5.16 -8.95
C TYR A 62 -5.48 -4.34 -10.26
N GLN A 63 -6.64 -3.85 -10.70
CA GLN A 63 -6.74 -3.00 -11.87
C GLN A 63 -7.91 -2.01 -11.74
N PHE A 64 -7.66 -0.78 -12.19
CA PHE A 64 -8.67 0.20 -12.56
C PHE A 64 -8.63 0.35 -14.08
N SER A 65 -9.77 0.12 -14.73
CA SER A 65 -9.96 0.35 -16.16
C SER A 65 -10.75 1.63 -16.39
N ASP A 66 -10.67 2.16 -17.61
CA ASP A 66 -11.49 3.29 -18.07
C ASP A 66 -11.35 4.55 -17.16
N VAL A 67 -10.14 4.78 -16.66
CA VAL A 67 -9.81 5.93 -15.80
C VAL A 67 -9.51 7.14 -16.68
N PRO A 68 -10.19 8.30 -16.47
CA PRO A 68 -9.89 9.51 -17.23
C PRO A 68 -8.44 9.97 -17.06
N ALA A 69 -7.71 10.08 -18.15
CA ALA A 69 -6.34 10.60 -18.20
C ALA A 69 -6.30 12.15 -18.19
N GLY A 70 -5.10 12.70 -18.03
CA GLY A 70 -4.83 14.13 -17.93
C GLY A 70 -4.98 14.69 -16.51
N GLN A 71 -5.03 13.84 -15.48
CA GLN A 71 -5.18 14.26 -14.10
C GLN A 71 -4.43 13.35 -13.12
N GLU A 72 -4.23 13.86 -11.90
CA GLU A 72 -3.58 13.15 -10.81
C GLU A 72 -4.56 12.25 -10.06
N TYR A 73 -4.07 11.07 -9.70
CA TYR A 73 -4.76 10.12 -8.83
C TYR A 73 -3.85 9.63 -7.72
N THR A 74 -4.47 9.21 -6.63
CA THR A 74 -3.82 8.54 -5.51
C THR A 74 -4.41 7.15 -5.34
N VAL A 75 -3.56 6.12 -5.37
CA VAL A 75 -3.92 4.72 -5.15
C VAL A 75 -3.67 4.36 -3.69
N VAL A 76 -4.72 3.89 -3.02
CA VAL A 76 -4.75 3.62 -1.58
C VAL A 76 -5.12 2.15 -1.34
N PRO A 77 -4.14 1.27 -1.10
CA PRO A 77 -4.41 -0.08 -0.65
C PRO A 77 -4.78 -0.11 0.84
N GLU A 78 -5.76 -0.95 1.19
CA GLU A 78 -6.32 -1.06 2.53
C GLU A 78 -6.68 -2.52 2.80
N LEU A 79 -6.26 -3.05 3.94
CA LEU A 79 -6.69 -4.34 4.44
C LEU A 79 -7.05 -4.23 5.91
N SER A 80 -8.32 -4.48 6.22
CA SER A 80 -8.85 -4.39 7.58
C SER A 80 -9.02 -5.78 8.21
N GLY A 81 -8.86 -5.86 9.53
CA GLY A 81 -8.96 -7.12 10.28
C GLY A 81 -7.66 -7.94 10.32
N GLN A 82 -7.77 -9.16 10.85
CA GLN A 82 -6.72 -10.20 10.83
C GLN A 82 -5.40 -9.82 11.53
N ALA A 83 -5.43 -9.03 12.61
CA ALA A 83 -4.21 -8.65 13.33
C ALA A 83 -3.33 -9.87 13.70
N LEU A 84 -3.96 -10.95 14.18
CA LEU A 84 -3.27 -12.18 14.60
C LEU A 84 -2.71 -13.02 13.44
N GLU A 85 -3.16 -12.82 12.19
CA GLU A 85 -2.70 -13.64 11.08
C GLU A 85 -1.21 -13.42 10.82
N GLY A 86 -0.43 -14.51 10.87
CA GLY A 86 1.04 -14.46 10.75
C GLY A 86 1.76 -14.08 12.05
N VAL A 87 1.10 -13.49 13.04
CA VAL A 87 1.73 -13.08 14.31
C VAL A 87 1.75 -14.24 15.29
N SER A 88 2.95 -14.60 15.74
CA SER A 88 3.20 -15.78 16.57
C SER A 88 4.17 -15.48 17.71
N THR A 89 4.36 -16.47 18.60
CA THR A 89 5.37 -16.36 19.66
C THR A 89 6.79 -16.31 19.09
N LEU A 90 7.03 -16.81 17.87
CA LEU A 90 8.32 -16.73 17.21
C LEU A 90 8.72 -15.28 16.91
N ASP A 91 7.77 -14.45 16.48
CA ASP A 91 7.99 -13.03 16.19
C ASP A 91 8.42 -12.26 17.45
N ILE A 92 7.84 -12.61 18.60
CA ILE A 92 8.28 -12.08 19.91
C ILE A 92 9.72 -12.48 20.22
N VAL A 93 10.11 -13.72 19.95
CA VAL A 93 11.48 -14.20 20.18
C VAL A 93 12.46 -13.47 19.26
N ILE A 94 12.12 -13.30 17.99
CA ILE A 94 12.92 -12.54 17.01
C ILE A 94 13.10 -11.09 17.49
N GLY A 95 12.01 -10.41 17.86
CA GLY A 95 12.07 -9.04 18.39
C GLY A 95 12.90 -8.94 19.67
N ALA A 96 12.79 -9.90 20.59
CA ALA A 96 13.60 -9.94 21.81
C ALA A 96 15.10 -10.12 21.50
N GLN A 97 15.45 -11.00 20.56
CA GLN A 97 16.84 -11.20 20.14
C GLN A 97 17.42 -9.94 19.49
N TYR A 98 16.63 -9.22 18.68
CA TYR A 98 17.05 -7.94 18.11
C TYR A 98 17.31 -6.89 19.20
N ILE A 99 16.39 -6.72 20.15
CA ILE A 99 16.54 -5.77 21.27
C ILE A 99 17.80 -6.06 22.11
N LEU A 100 18.14 -7.35 22.25
CA LEU A 100 19.34 -7.80 22.97
C LEU A 100 20.62 -7.77 22.12
N ALA A 101 20.54 -7.28 20.88
CA ALA A 101 21.64 -7.27 19.90
C ALA A 101 22.24 -8.66 19.60
N ILE A 102 21.43 -9.71 19.72
CA ILE A 102 21.82 -11.10 19.41
C ILE A 102 21.72 -11.35 17.90
N ILE A 103 20.71 -10.77 17.26
CA ILE A 103 20.50 -10.84 15.81
C ILE A 103 20.34 -9.43 15.23
N GLN A 104 20.50 -9.33 13.92
CA GLN A 104 20.03 -8.18 13.14
C GLN A 104 18.78 -8.59 12.36
N LEU A 105 17.87 -7.64 12.15
CA LEU A 105 16.78 -7.82 11.18
C LEU A 105 17.32 -7.44 9.81
N ASP A 106 17.08 -8.30 8.83
CA ASP A 106 17.64 -8.25 7.47
C ASP A 106 16.82 -7.40 6.49
N SER A 107 15.78 -6.72 6.99
CA SER A 107 14.91 -5.88 6.18
C SER A 107 14.38 -4.68 6.97
N PRO A 108 14.37 -3.47 6.38
CA PRO A 108 13.70 -2.31 6.99
C PRO A 108 12.22 -2.57 7.24
N PHE A 109 11.57 -3.38 6.41
CA PHE A 109 10.16 -3.73 6.60
C PHE A 109 9.92 -4.58 7.86
N LYS A 110 10.89 -5.38 8.32
CA LYS A 110 10.78 -6.09 9.60
C LYS A 110 10.85 -5.12 10.78
N LEU A 111 11.67 -4.06 10.69
CA LEU A 111 11.71 -3.01 11.72
C LEU A 111 10.39 -2.24 11.81
N LEU A 112 9.78 -1.93 10.66
CA LEU A 112 8.45 -1.30 10.60
C LEU A 112 7.36 -2.25 11.11
N ALA A 113 7.40 -3.52 10.74
CA ALA A 113 6.46 -4.52 11.24
C ALA A 113 6.54 -4.70 12.77
N ALA A 114 7.72 -4.54 13.36
CA ALA A 114 7.94 -4.78 14.79
C ALA A 114 7.43 -3.66 15.69
N ASP A 115 7.27 -2.44 15.16
CA ASP A 115 6.77 -1.26 15.88
C ASP A 115 5.23 -1.28 15.91
N VAL A 116 4.66 -2.23 16.65
CA VAL A 116 3.22 -2.50 16.64
C VAL A 116 2.38 -1.41 17.31
N ASN A 117 3.01 -0.54 18.10
CA ASN A 117 2.37 0.60 18.75
C ASN A 117 2.61 1.95 18.04
N ASP A 118 3.27 1.94 16.88
CA ASP A 118 3.54 3.12 16.05
C ASP A 118 4.32 4.22 16.80
N SER A 119 5.29 3.82 17.61
CA SER A 119 6.12 4.72 18.42
C SER A 119 7.35 5.25 17.69
N GLY A 120 7.69 4.68 16.53
CA GLY A 120 8.92 4.91 15.81
C GLY A 120 10.10 4.12 16.37
N SER A 121 9.87 3.02 17.10
CA SER A 121 10.93 2.20 17.67
C SER A 121 10.48 0.78 18.03
N LEU A 122 11.37 -0.21 17.88
CA LEU A 122 11.16 -1.56 18.43
C LEU A 122 11.66 -1.65 19.88
N THR A 123 10.74 -1.87 20.81
CA THR A 123 11.01 -1.98 22.25
C THR A 123 10.34 -3.20 22.88
N THR A 124 10.57 -3.41 24.18
CA THR A 124 9.87 -4.46 24.94
C THR A 124 8.37 -4.21 25.05
N LEU A 125 7.90 -2.96 24.89
CA LEU A 125 6.47 -2.65 24.89
C LEU A 125 5.78 -3.27 23.67
N ASP A 126 6.43 -3.24 22.50
CA ASP A 126 5.92 -3.89 21.29
C ASP A 126 5.78 -5.40 21.46
N LEU A 127 6.75 -6.02 22.12
CA LEU A 127 6.69 -7.45 22.45
C LEU A 127 5.52 -7.78 23.38
N ILE A 128 5.22 -6.88 24.34
CA ILE A 128 4.08 -7.04 25.24
C ILE A 128 2.76 -6.91 24.46
N GLU A 129 2.66 -5.94 23.54
CA GLU A 129 1.46 -5.77 22.71
C GLU A 129 1.24 -6.96 21.77
N MET A 130 2.30 -7.48 21.13
CA MET A 130 2.22 -8.74 20.36
C MET A 130 1.75 -9.91 21.22
N ARG A 131 2.26 -10.03 22.45
CA ARG A 131 1.81 -11.07 23.39
C ARG A 131 0.33 -10.91 23.75
N ARG A 132 -0.13 -9.67 23.98
CA ARG A 132 -1.54 -9.38 24.27
C ARG A 132 -2.43 -9.78 23.09
N LEU A 133 -1.98 -9.55 21.86
CA LEU A 133 -2.71 -9.97 20.65
C LEU A 133 -2.82 -11.50 20.58
N ILE A 134 -1.70 -12.22 20.75
CA ILE A 134 -1.68 -13.69 20.73
C ILE A 134 -2.57 -14.31 21.82
N LEU A 135 -2.63 -13.67 22.99
CA LEU A 135 -3.48 -14.12 24.10
C LEU A 135 -4.95 -13.68 23.96
N GLY A 136 -5.31 -12.96 22.90
CA GLY A 136 -6.66 -12.43 22.68
C GLY A 136 -7.07 -11.32 23.66
N VAL A 137 -6.11 -10.71 24.35
CA VAL A 137 -6.33 -9.57 25.25
C VAL A 137 -6.57 -8.29 24.46
N THR A 138 -5.95 -8.16 23.28
CA THR A 138 -6.29 -7.15 22.28
C THR A 138 -6.68 -7.85 20.97
N GLY A 139 -7.54 -7.21 20.17
CA GLY A 139 -7.96 -7.72 18.87
C GLY A 139 -7.21 -7.11 17.68
N ASN A 140 -6.59 -5.94 17.86
CA ASN A 140 -5.89 -5.19 16.80
C ASN A 140 -4.74 -4.34 17.39
N PHE A 141 -3.85 -3.92 16.51
CA PHE A 141 -2.86 -2.85 16.77
C PHE A 141 -3.40 -1.50 16.28
N ALA A 142 -2.58 -0.44 16.40
CA ALA A 142 -2.88 0.85 15.77
C ALA A 142 -3.05 0.70 14.25
N HIS A 143 -2.14 -0.04 13.63
CA HIS A 143 -2.19 -0.47 12.24
C HIS A 143 -1.92 -1.98 12.17
N ASN A 144 -2.77 -2.75 11.48
CA ASN A 144 -2.56 -4.19 11.31
C ASN A 144 -1.71 -4.54 10.10
N TRP A 145 -1.69 -3.64 9.13
CA TRP A 145 -1.02 -3.75 7.84
C TRP A 145 -0.50 -2.37 7.47
N LEU A 146 0.73 -2.32 6.97
CA LEU A 146 1.31 -1.11 6.38
C LEU A 146 1.50 -1.36 4.89
N PHE A 147 1.25 -0.35 4.07
CA PHE A 147 1.43 -0.43 2.63
C PHE A 147 2.43 0.60 2.15
N PHE A 148 3.26 0.19 1.19
CA PHE A 148 4.31 1.03 0.61
C PHE A 148 4.38 0.81 -0.89
N ARG A 149 4.69 1.86 -1.64
CA ARG A 149 5.10 1.68 -3.04
C ARG A 149 6.37 0.84 -3.11
N THR A 150 6.51 0.00 -4.14
CA THR A 150 7.72 -0.84 -4.29
C THR A 150 8.98 -0.03 -4.64
N ASP A 151 8.82 1.23 -5.05
CA ASP A 151 9.89 2.19 -5.34
C ASP A 151 10.33 3.01 -4.11
N ILE A 152 9.78 2.73 -2.92
CA ILE A 152 10.12 3.41 -1.67
C ILE A 152 11.64 3.42 -1.42
N GLN A 153 12.15 4.57 -0.96
CA GLN A 153 13.55 4.76 -0.59
C GLN A 153 13.62 5.12 0.89
N PHE A 154 14.32 4.31 1.68
CA PHE A 154 14.59 4.65 3.08
C PHE A 154 15.86 5.49 3.16
N ALA A 155 15.81 6.58 3.94
CA ALA A 155 17.00 7.37 4.23
C ALA A 155 18.04 6.56 5.03
N ASN A 156 17.57 5.60 5.83
CA ASN A 156 18.40 4.67 6.58
C ASN A 156 17.63 3.36 6.80
N ASP A 157 18.07 2.27 6.19
CA ASP A 157 17.44 0.95 6.32
C ASP A 157 17.44 0.40 7.76
N ASN A 158 18.39 0.85 8.61
CA ASN A 158 18.44 0.46 10.03
C ASN A 158 17.58 1.36 10.94
N ASN A 159 17.04 2.45 10.39
CA ASN A 159 16.10 3.33 11.06
C ASN A 159 15.04 3.80 10.05
N PRO A 160 14.18 2.86 9.60
CA PRO A 160 13.18 3.16 8.57
C PRO A 160 12.04 4.03 9.12
N TRP A 161 11.97 4.25 10.44
CA TRP A 161 10.93 5.06 11.08
C TRP A 161 11.06 6.55 10.78
N ALA A 162 12.25 7.01 10.39
CA ALA A 162 12.49 8.41 10.05
C ALA A 162 12.07 8.71 8.61
N GLY A 163 10.95 9.43 8.46
CA GLY A 163 10.56 10.02 7.18
C GLY A 163 9.83 9.09 6.22
N TYR A 164 9.34 7.95 6.68
CA TYR A 164 8.36 7.19 5.91
C TYR A 164 6.96 7.77 6.14
N SER A 165 6.21 7.89 5.06
CA SER A 165 4.75 7.94 5.09
C SER A 165 4.29 6.55 4.69
N SER A 166 3.31 5.97 5.36
CA SER A 166 2.64 4.76 4.86
C SER A 166 1.97 5.17 3.54
N ASP A 167 2.70 5.00 2.44
CA ASP A 167 2.45 5.80 1.26
C ASP A 167 1.31 5.22 0.43
N ASN A 168 0.32 6.08 0.25
CA ASN A 168 -0.52 6.02 -0.93
C ASN A 168 0.34 6.36 -2.15
N GLY A 169 0.15 5.67 -3.26
CA GLY A 169 0.89 5.97 -4.49
C GLY A 169 0.21 7.05 -5.31
N THR A 170 0.86 8.17 -5.58
CA THR A 170 0.33 9.21 -6.47
C THR A 170 0.87 9.06 -7.88
N VAL A 171 0.02 9.26 -8.88
CA VAL A 171 0.37 9.19 -10.31
C VAL A 171 -0.40 10.23 -11.12
N PHE A 172 0.30 10.96 -11.98
CA PHE A 172 -0.34 11.76 -13.02
C PHE A 172 -0.60 10.86 -14.24
N LEU A 173 -1.87 10.59 -14.52
CA LEU A 173 -2.25 9.57 -15.51
C LEU A 173 -2.29 10.17 -16.91
N GLU A 174 -1.33 9.84 -17.77
CA GLU A 174 -1.31 10.28 -19.18
C GLU A 174 -1.70 9.16 -20.16
N GLY A 175 -1.63 7.90 -19.72
CA GLY A 175 -1.90 6.69 -20.48
C GLY A 175 -1.88 5.47 -19.55
N ASP A 176 -1.85 4.26 -20.10
CA ASP A 176 -1.84 3.04 -19.29
C ASP A 176 -0.61 2.96 -18.37
N VAL A 177 -0.86 2.70 -17.09
CA VAL A 177 0.16 2.49 -16.06
C VAL A 177 0.10 1.04 -15.60
N THR A 178 1.20 0.33 -15.78
CA THR A 178 1.41 -1.04 -15.31
C THR A 178 2.59 -1.07 -14.34
N GLY A 179 2.67 -2.09 -13.49
CA GLY A 179 3.71 -2.18 -12.46
C GLY A 179 3.55 -1.15 -11.35
N PHE A 180 2.33 -0.67 -11.11
CA PHE A 180 2.03 0.20 -9.98
C PHE A 180 1.93 -0.64 -8.69
N ASP A 181 3.02 -1.32 -8.32
CA ASP A 181 3.00 -2.33 -7.28
C ASP A 181 3.15 -1.75 -5.86
N PHE A 182 2.65 -2.49 -4.86
CA PHE A 182 2.79 -2.17 -3.45
C PHE A 182 3.37 -3.34 -2.65
N TYR A 183 4.20 -3.01 -1.66
CA TYR A 183 4.48 -3.89 -0.54
C TYR A 183 3.37 -3.80 0.51
N ALA A 184 2.93 -4.94 1.03
CA ALA A 184 2.03 -5.10 2.15
C ALA A 184 2.80 -5.76 3.31
N VAL A 185 3.04 -4.99 4.36
CA VAL A 185 3.80 -5.41 5.53
C VAL A 185 2.83 -5.74 6.65
N LYS A 186 2.90 -6.98 7.13
CA LYS A 186 2.08 -7.45 8.24
C LYS A 186 2.68 -6.98 9.57
N VAL A 187 2.01 -6.07 10.26
CA VAL A 187 2.46 -5.59 11.57
C VAL A 187 2.42 -6.74 12.59
N GLY A 188 3.53 -6.94 13.29
CA GLY A 188 3.78 -8.03 14.24
C GLY A 188 4.35 -9.32 13.64
N ASP A 189 4.48 -9.45 12.32
CA ASP A 189 5.06 -10.63 11.65
C ASP A 189 6.52 -10.33 11.24
N LEU A 190 7.46 -11.01 11.90
CA LEU A 190 8.92 -10.86 11.74
C LEU A 190 9.59 -12.12 11.20
N SER A 191 8.83 -13.20 11.01
CA SER A 191 9.32 -14.55 10.73
C SER A 191 9.23 -14.97 9.26
N TRP A 192 8.87 -14.03 8.38
CA TRP A 192 8.88 -14.17 6.92
C TRP A 192 10.29 -14.05 6.31
#